data_AF-A0A7L5DJ61-F1
#
_entry.id   AF-A0A7L5DJ61-F1
#
_cell.length_a   1.000
_cell.length_b   1.000
_cell.length_c   1.000
_cell.angle_alpha   90.00
_cell.angle_beta   90.00
_cell.angle_gamma   90.00
#
_symmetry.space_group_name_H-M   'P 1'
#
loop_
_entity.id
_entity.type
_entity.pdbx_description
1 polymer ?
#
loop_
_entity_poly.entity_id
_entity_poly.type
_entity_poly.pdbx_seq_one_letter_code
_entity_poly.pdbx_strand_id
1 'polypeptide(L)'
;MAIHGNTIGEVDEAPVASLPHDAADTDTLAVDPALVEEVRTGLQQQPKRLSSRFFYDAEGSRIFQAIMHAPEYYLTRSEYEILDTYKAELLELFAVGDRSFDLVELGAGDGLKTKILLSHFADEQADFAYAPVDISADALDGLVADVRSQWPNLRLNPRHDDYFNALEQLSEESDSRRVVLFLGSNIGNFAPDEAVDFYRQLHDRLHPGDLVLTGIDLQKHPAIIHAAYNDRQGLTRAFNLNLLRRLNRDLDANFDLAAFDHYETYSPETGEARSYLVSQKAQTVRIGALDIDVPFAWGEIIHTEISRKFTPAQIEQLAQQAGFRVVTSFTDCKGYFTDVVFEKV
;
A
#
# COMPACT_ATOMS: atom_id res chain seq x y z
N MET A 1 -6.02 0.79 5.49
CA MET A 1 -4.90 0.47 4.58
C MET A 1 -5.37 0.87 3.21
N ALA A 2 -4.70 1.81 2.53
CA ALA A 2 -5.32 2.43 1.36
C ALA A 2 -4.46 2.23 0.10
N ILE A 3 -5.15 1.87 -0.98
CA ILE A 3 -4.63 1.39 -2.26
C ILE A 3 -5.60 1.89 -3.32
N HIS A 4 -5.10 2.33 -4.48
CA HIS A 4 -5.90 2.71 -5.64
C HIS A 4 -5.21 2.25 -6.92
N GLY A 5 -6.02 1.72 -7.84
CA GLY A 5 -5.81 1.81 -9.28
C GLY A 5 -6.81 2.81 -9.87
N ASN A 6 -6.40 3.59 -10.86
CA ASN A 6 -7.31 4.09 -11.88
C ASN A 6 -6.54 4.41 -13.17
N THR A 7 -7.01 3.82 -14.26
CA THR A 7 -6.43 3.87 -15.62
C THR A 7 -7.09 5.00 -16.42
N ILE A 8 -6.30 5.77 -17.18
CA ILE A 8 -6.80 6.77 -18.14
C ILE A 8 -6.56 6.26 -19.56
N GLY A 9 -7.64 6.09 -20.32
CA GLY A 9 -7.59 5.79 -21.76
C GLY A 9 -7.40 7.05 -22.60
N GLU A 10 -6.66 6.91 -23.70
CA GLU A 10 -6.41 7.93 -24.71
C GLU A 10 -7.70 8.35 -25.44
N VAL A 11 -7.82 9.65 -25.76
CA VAL A 11 -8.97 10.22 -26.48
C VAL A 11 -8.50 10.80 -27.82
N ASP A 12 -9.09 10.32 -28.91
CA ASP A 12 -8.92 10.79 -30.28
C ASP A 12 -10.00 11.83 -30.62
N GLU A 13 -9.65 12.91 -31.33
CA GLU A 13 -10.52 14.05 -31.66
C GLU A 13 -11.41 13.82 -32.89
N ALA A 14 -12.75 14.07 -32.79
CA ALA A 14 -13.63 14.70 -33.81
C ALA A 14 -15.08 14.92 -33.26
N PRO A 15 -15.99 15.69 -33.90
CA PRO A 15 -16.42 17.01 -33.43
C PRO A 15 -17.83 17.08 -32.79
N VAL A 16 -18.01 18.21 -32.11
CA VAL A 16 -19.13 18.74 -31.32
C VAL A 16 -20.51 18.64 -31.99
N ALA A 17 -21.49 18.10 -31.24
CA ALA A 17 -22.90 18.43 -31.36
C ALA A 17 -23.47 18.78 -29.98
N SER A 18 -23.99 20.00 -29.86
CA SER A 18 -24.56 20.60 -28.65
C SER A 18 -25.96 20.11 -28.32
N LEU A 19 -26.28 19.98 -27.02
CA LEU A 19 -27.51 20.38 -26.29
C LEU A 19 -27.66 19.55 -24.98
N PRO A 20 -28.38 20.00 -23.93
CA PRO A 20 -28.35 21.29 -23.23
C PRO A 20 -28.02 21.14 -21.72
N HIS A 21 -27.68 22.26 -21.09
CA HIS A 21 -27.58 22.49 -19.64
C HIS A 21 -28.87 22.08 -18.89
N ASP A 22 -28.75 21.24 -17.86
CA ASP A 22 -29.10 21.51 -16.44
C ASP A 22 -29.22 20.21 -15.64
N ALA A 23 -28.29 20.00 -14.72
CA ALA A 23 -28.51 19.48 -13.36
C ALA A 23 -27.14 19.45 -12.67
N ALA A 24 -26.98 20.31 -11.66
CA ALA A 24 -25.85 20.23 -10.75
C ALA A 24 -26.00 18.96 -9.89
N ASP A 25 -25.19 17.94 -10.17
CA ASP A 25 -24.94 16.87 -9.21
C ASP A 25 -24.00 17.42 -8.13
N THR A 26 -24.59 17.99 -7.09
CA THR A 26 -23.92 18.09 -5.79
C THR A 26 -23.90 16.71 -5.17
N ASP A 27 -22.92 15.90 -5.57
CA ASP A 27 -22.60 14.67 -4.87
C ASP A 27 -21.97 15.04 -3.52
N THR A 28 -22.82 15.23 -2.50
CA THR A 28 -22.35 15.25 -1.11
C THR A 28 -21.94 13.84 -0.75
N LEU A 29 -20.70 13.47 -1.11
CA LEU A 29 -20.06 12.27 -0.61
C LEU A 29 -20.16 12.27 0.91
N ALA A 30 -20.81 11.24 1.46
CA ALA A 30 -20.89 11.06 2.89
C ALA A 30 -19.46 10.98 3.46
N VAL A 31 -19.18 11.83 4.44
CA VAL A 31 -17.86 11.90 5.09
C VAL A 31 -17.54 10.56 5.72
N ASP A 32 -16.34 10.03 5.44
CA ASP A 32 -15.83 8.79 6.01
C ASP A 32 -15.80 8.86 7.56
N PRO A 33 -16.61 8.04 8.28
CA PRO A 33 -16.63 8.04 9.74
C PRO A 33 -15.26 7.73 10.38
N ALA A 34 -14.43 6.92 9.71
CA ALA A 34 -13.10 6.61 10.19
C ALA A 34 -12.17 7.83 10.10
N LEU A 35 -12.32 8.67 9.06
CA LEU A 35 -11.58 9.92 8.91
C LEU A 35 -11.98 10.93 9.99
N VAL A 36 -13.28 11.04 10.28
CA VAL A 36 -13.82 11.89 11.35
C VAL A 36 -13.18 11.53 12.70
N GLU A 37 -13.15 10.24 13.03
CA GLU A 37 -12.59 9.77 14.30
C GLU A 37 -11.06 9.96 14.35
N GLU A 38 -10.36 9.69 13.25
CA GLU A 38 -8.93 9.94 13.13
C GLU A 38 -8.58 11.40 13.42
N VAL A 39 -9.30 12.35 12.82
CA VAL A 39 -9.02 13.78 12.99
C VAL A 39 -9.39 14.23 14.40
N ARG A 40 -10.52 13.76 14.94
CA ARG A 40 -10.96 14.08 16.31
C ARG A 40 -9.91 13.68 17.33
N THR A 41 -9.40 12.46 17.22
CA THR A 41 -8.47 11.90 18.19
C THR A 41 -7.02 12.34 17.90
N GLY A 42 -6.58 12.26 16.65
CA GLY A 42 -5.20 12.48 16.25
C GLY A 42 -4.71 13.92 16.36
N LEU A 43 -5.55 14.91 16.05
CA LEU A 43 -5.18 16.34 16.16
C LEU A 43 -5.25 16.88 17.60
N GLN A 44 -5.81 16.12 18.54
CA GLN A 44 -5.83 16.46 19.97
C GLN A 44 -4.65 15.84 20.74
N GLN A 45 -3.89 14.94 20.13
CA GLN A 45 -2.74 14.30 20.74
C GLN A 45 -1.51 15.22 20.84
N GLN A 46 -0.56 14.84 21.69
CA GLN A 46 0.73 15.48 21.87
C GLN A 46 1.84 14.40 21.81
N PRO A 47 2.58 14.26 20.70
CA PRO A 47 2.47 15.03 19.45
C PRO A 47 1.19 14.72 18.66
N LYS A 48 0.76 15.64 17.79
CA LYS A 48 -0.37 15.43 16.86
C LYS A 48 0.00 14.35 15.83
N ARG A 49 -0.98 13.53 15.44
CA ARG A 49 -0.79 12.47 14.44
C ARG A 49 -2.01 12.34 13.53
N LEU A 50 -1.79 11.96 12.29
CA LEU A 50 -2.83 11.48 11.37
C LEU A 50 -2.31 10.25 10.64
N SER A 51 -3.13 9.22 10.45
CA SER A 51 -2.74 8.01 9.75
C SER A 51 -2.55 8.23 8.24
N SER A 52 -1.45 7.71 7.69
CA SER A 52 -1.15 7.70 6.25
C SER A 52 -2.19 6.97 5.40
N ARG A 53 -3.06 6.14 6.00
CA ARG A 53 -4.18 5.51 5.28
C ARG A 53 -5.09 6.53 4.61
N PHE A 54 -5.14 7.77 5.11
CA PHE A 54 -5.98 8.82 4.55
C PHE A 54 -5.31 9.64 3.45
N PHE A 55 -4.05 9.36 3.10
CA PHE A 55 -3.41 9.98 1.93
C PHE A 55 -4.11 9.63 0.62
N TYR A 56 -4.67 8.43 0.53
CA TYR A 56 -5.12 7.83 -0.70
C TYR A 56 -6.60 8.14 -0.94
N ASP A 57 -6.92 9.41 -1.20
CA ASP A 57 -8.07 9.73 -2.04
C ASP A 57 -7.64 9.68 -3.52
N ALA A 58 -8.56 9.96 -4.45
CA ALA A 58 -8.27 9.90 -5.89
C ALA A 58 -7.02 10.71 -6.28
N GLU A 59 -6.85 11.92 -5.72
CA GLU A 59 -5.69 12.77 -6.00
C GLU A 59 -4.41 12.26 -5.34
N GLY A 60 -4.48 11.86 -4.06
CA GLY A 60 -3.30 11.33 -3.37
C GLY A 60 -2.77 10.07 -4.05
N SER A 61 -3.67 9.19 -4.47
CA SER A 61 -3.34 7.99 -5.25
C SER A 61 -2.69 8.31 -6.59
N ARG A 62 -3.20 9.32 -7.31
CA ARG A 62 -2.56 9.82 -8.55
C ARG A 62 -1.15 10.36 -8.29
N ILE A 63 -0.94 11.08 -7.18
CA ILE A 63 0.39 11.58 -6.79
C ILE A 63 1.31 10.40 -6.42
N PHE A 64 0.82 9.41 -5.67
CA PHE A 64 1.61 8.24 -5.28
C PHE A 64 2.08 7.43 -6.50
N GLN A 65 1.22 7.28 -7.52
CA GLN A 65 1.62 6.68 -8.80
C GLN A 65 2.78 7.45 -9.44
N ALA A 66 2.76 8.79 -9.42
CA ALA A 66 3.90 9.59 -9.88
C ALA A 66 5.16 9.39 -9.02
N ILE A 67 5.02 9.24 -7.70
CA ILE A 67 6.13 8.92 -6.77
C ILE A 67 6.77 7.59 -7.16
N MET A 68 5.99 6.56 -7.47
CA MET A 68 6.53 5.24 -7.87
C MET A 68 7.41 5.30 -9.13
N HIS A 69 7.19 6.28 -10.01
CA HIS A 69 8.02 6.53 -11.19
C HIS A 69 9.19 7.49 -10.94
N ALA A 70 9.28 8.12 -9.77
CA ALA A 70 10.37 9.04 -9.45
C ALA A 70 11.72 8.30 -9.38
N PRO A 71 12.82 8.91 -9.87
CA PRO A 71 14.12 8.26 -9.88
C PRO A 71 14.65 7.97 -8.47
N GLU A 72 14.26 8.77 -7.47
CA GLU A 72 14.62 8.56 -6.07
C GLU A 72 13.85 7.41 -5.40
N TYR A 73 12.60 7.14 -5.81
CA TYR A 73 11.76 6.10 -5.20
C TYR A 73 12.07 4.72 -5.80
N TYR A 74 13.02 4.00 -5.20
CA TYR A 74 13.53 2.74 -5.74
C TYR A 74 12.63 1.53 -5.48
N LEU A 75 11.76 1.56 -4.46
CA LEU A 75 11.08 0.38 -3.90
C LEU A 75 10.32 -0.42 -4.97
N THR A 76 9.45 0.25 -5.74
CA THR A 76 8.63 -0.39 -6.78
C THR A 76 9.49 -1.06 -7.85
N ARG A 77 10.61 -0.43 -8.24
CA ARG A 77 11.52 -0.98 -9.26
C ARG A 77 12.34 -2.15 -8.72
N SER A 78 12.82 -2.07 -7.48
CA SER A 78 13.57 -3.16 -6.85
C SER A 78 12.71 -4.40 -6.68
N GLU A 79 11.47 -4.26 -6.21
CA GLU A 79 10.57 -5.40 -6.06
C GLU A 79 10.11 -5.97 -7.42
N TYR A 80 9.83 -5.11 -8.40
CA TYR A 80 9.57 -5.55 -9.78
C TYR A 80 10.74 -6.37 -10.33
N GLU A 81 11.98 -5.91 -10.14
CA GLU A 81 13.19 -6.62 -10.58
C GLU A 81 13.29 -8.01 -9.93
N ILE A 82 13.00 -8.12 -8.64
CA ILE A 82 13.01 -9.39 -7.91
C ILE A 82 12.00 -10.36 -8.54
N LEU A 83 10.75 -9.94 -8.69
CA LEU A 83 9.70 -10.80 -9.23
C LEU A 83 9.98 -11.22 -10.68
N ASP A 84 10.52 -10.32 -11.52
CA ASP A 84 10.88 -10.66 -12.90
C ASP A 84 12.09 -11.60 -12.98
N THR A 85 13.08 -11.41 -12.12
CA THR A 85 14.31 -12.22 -12.10
C THR A 85 14.04 -13.62 -11.57
N TYR A 86 13.22 -13.77 -10.53
CA TYR A 86 13.05 -15.02 -9.77
C TYR A 86 11.70 -15.72 -9.99
N LYS A 87 10.91 -15.30 -10.99
CA LYS A 87 9.59 -15.89 -11.28
C LYS A 87 9.61 -17.41 -11.48
N ALA A 88 10.67 -17.97 -12.05
CA ALA A 88 10.80 -19.41 -12.25
C ALA A 88 11.02 -20.14 -10.92
N GLU A 89 11.95 -19.66 -10.09
CA GLU A 89 12.21 -20.20 -8.76
C GLU A 89 11.00 -20.04 -7.82
N LEU A 90 10.26 -18.94 -7.96
CA LEU A 90 9.01 -18.73 -7.25
C LEU A 90 7.95 -19.75 -7.67
N LEU A 91 7.80 -20.03 -8.98
CA LEU A 91 6.88 -21.05 -9.46
C LEU A 91 7.23 -22.43 -8.89
N GLU A 92 8.50 -22.83 -8.95
CA GLU A 92 8.98 -24.10 -8.39
C GLU A 92 8.67 -24.23 -6.89
N LEU A 93 8.77 -23.12 -6.15
CA LEU A 93 8.48 -23.10 -4.72
C LEU A 93 6.99 -23.16 -4.40
N PHE A 94 6.16 -22.52 -5.23
CA PHE A 94 4.71 -22.43 -5.06
C PHE A 94 4.02 -23.73 -5.47
N ALA A 95 4.38 -24.26 -6.63
CA ALA A 95 3.83 -25.48 -7.22
C ALA A 95 4.54 -26.73 -6.71
N VAL A 96 4.14 -27.23 -5.52
CA VAL A 96 4.71 -28.47 -4.96
C VAL A 96 3.93 -29.69 -5.43
N GLY A 97 4.55 -30.46 -6.32
CA GLY A 97 3.96 -31.63 -6.95
C GLY A 97 2.84 -31.24 -7.92
N ASP A 98 1.94 -32.17 -8.21
CA ASP A 98 0.81 -31.94 -9.13
C ASP A 98 -0.40 -31.28 -8.46
N ARG A 99 -0.19 -30.45 -7.42
CA ARG A 99 -1.27 -29.80 -6.66
C ARG A 99 -1.49 -28.38 -7.15
N SER A 100 -2.76 -28.03 -7.36
CA SER A 100 -3.18 -26.64 -7.57
C SER A 100 -2.85 -25.78 -6.35
N PHE A 101 -2.57 -24.49 -6.58
CA PHE A 101 -2.43 -23.50 -5.52
C PHE A 101 -3.25 -22.23 -5.79
N ASP A 102 -3.57 -21.51 -4.72
CA ASP A 102 -4.27 -20.23 -4.79
C ASP A 102 -3.29 -19.10 -4.49
N LEU A 103 -3.07 -18.23 -5.48
CA LEU A 103 -2.24 -17.04 -5.38
C LEU A 103 -3.10 -15.88 -4.88
N VAL A 104 -3.02 -15.57 -3.59
CA VAL A 104 -3.84 -14.55 -2.93
C VAL A 104 -3.03 -13.28 -2.78
N GLU A 105 -3.42 -12.17 -3.41
CA GLU A 105 -2.70 -10.90 -3.29
C GLU A 105 -3.43 -9.95 -2.36
N LEU A 106 -2.80 -9.61 -1.23
CA LEU A 106 -3.36 -8.68 -0.25
C LEU A 106 -3.00 -7.25 -0.63
N GLY A 107 -4.01 -6.50 -1.04
CA GLY A 107 -3.84 -5.13 -1.49
C GLY A 107 -3.28 -5.06 -2.90
N ALA A 108 -4.02 -5.62 -3.86
CA ALA A 108 -3.53 -5.84 -5.20
C ALA A 108 -3.33 -4.56 -6.03
N GLY A 109 -4.08 -3.48 -5.74
CA GLY A 109 -3.98 -2.24 -6.51
C GLY A 109 -4.14 -2.46 -8.01
N ASP A 110 -3.18 -1.97 -8.80
CA ASP A 110 -3.16 -2.15 -10.27
C ASP A 110 -2.54 -3.49 -10.73
N GLY A 111 -2.05 -4.30 -9.80
CA GLY A 111 -1.41 -5.60 -10.04
C GLY A 111 -0.16 -5.55 -10.91
N LEU A 112 0.49 -4.38 -11.09
CA LEU A 112 1.65 -4.20 -11.99
C LEU A 112 2.73 -5.27 -11.76
N LYS A 113 3.05 -5.51 -10.49
CA LYS A 113 4.07 -6.46 -10.04
C LYS A 113 3.61 -7.92 -10.22
N THR A 114 2.39 -8.21 -9.80
CA THR A 114 1.85 -9.57 -9.79
C THR A 114 1.60 -10.11 -11.20
N LYS A 115 1.26 -9.24 -12.16
CA LYS A 115 1.12 -9.61 -13.57
C LYS A 115 2.37 -10.25 -14.17
N ILE A 116 3.56 -9.97 -13.66
CA ILE A 116 4.80 -10.65 -14.06
C ILE A 116 4.72 -12.15 -13.74
N LEU A 117 4.27 -12.47 -12.53
CA LEU A 117 4.07 -13.85 -12.08
C LEU A 117 2.93 -14.50 -12.84
N LEU A 118 1.78 -13.80 -12.99
CA LEU A 118 0.63 -14.33 -13.73
C LEU A 118 1.00 -14.70 -15.17
N SER A 119 1.74 -13.83 -15.86
CA SER A 119 2.23 -14.10 -17.21
C SER A 119 3.07 -15.37 -17.25
N HIS A 120 4.08 -15.45 -16.39
CA HIS A 120 5.00 -16.59 -16.39
C HIS A 120 4.31 -17.90 -16.01
N PHE A 121 3.47 -17.88 -14.97
CA PHE A 121 2.75 -19.08 -14.51
C PHE A 121 1.74 -19.56 -15.56
N ALA A 122 1.12 -18.64 -16.31
CA ALA A 122 0.25 -18.98 -17.42
C ALA A 122 1.04 -19.59 -18.60
N ASP A 123 2.21 -19.03 -18.94
CA ASP A 123 3.08 -19.54 -20.00
C ASP A 123 3.60 -20.95 -19.68
N GLU A 124 3.93 -21.22 -18.42
CA GLU A 124 4.34 -22.54 -17.91
C GLU A 124 3.15 -23.49 -17.65
N GLN A 125 1.93 -23.06 -17.95
CA GLN A 125 0.70 -23.85 -17.79
C GLN A 125 0.48 -24.37 -16.35
N ALA A 126 0.88 -23.58 -15.35
CA ALA A 126 0.70 -23.92 -13.96
C ALA A 126 -0.80 -24.01 -13.60
N ASP A 127 -1.15 -24.97 -12.73
CA ASP A 127 -2.50 -25.12 -12.20
C ASP A 127 -2.67 -24.20 -10.98
N PHE A 128 -3.20 -22.98 -11.18
CA PHE A 128 -3.42 -22.04 -10.08
C PHE A 128 -4.70 -21.21 -10.25
N ALA A 129 -5.16 -20.60 -9.16
CA ALA A 129 -6.17 -19.55 -9.18
C ALA A 129 -5.57 -18.27 -8.60
N TYR A 130 -5.95 -17.12 -9.15
CA TYR A 130 -5.54 -15.82 -8.66
C TYR A 130 -6.69 -15.14 -7.91
N ALA A 131 -6.42 -14.71 -6.69
CA ALA A 131 -7.39 -14.04 -5.83
C ALA A 131 -6.84 -12.65 -5.41
N PRO A 132 -7.08 -11.60 -6.21
CA PRO A 132 -6.77 -10.25 -5.79
C PRO A 132 -7.74 -9.80 -4.69
N VAL A 133 -7.21 -9.29 -3.60
CA VAL A 133 -7.96 -8.73 -2.47
C VAL A 133 -7.70 -7.24 -2.38
N ASP A 134 -8.74 -6.42 -2.40
CA ASP A 134 -8.61 -4.98 -2.18
C ASP A 134 -9.88 -4.40 -1.53
N ILE A 135 -9.72 -3.33 -0.75
CA ILE A 135 -10.86 -2.58 -0.20
C ILE A 135 -11.38 -1.50 -1.16
N SER A 136 -10.65 -1.24 -2.25
CA SER A 136 -11.07 -0.32 -3.31
C SER A 136 -11.75 -1.11 -4.42
N ALA A 137 -13.07 -0.95 -4.55
CA ALA A 137 -13.84 -1.53 -5.64
C ALA A 137 -13.29 -1.11 -7.02
N ASP A 138 -13.00 0.18 -7.21
CA ASP A 138 -12.47 0.70 -8.49
C ASP A 138 -11.13 0.06 -8.88
N ALA A 139 -10.21 -0.07 -7.91
CA ALA A 139 -8.91 -0.71 -8.15
C ALA A 139 -9.08 -2.18 -8.55
N LEU A 140 -9.93 -2.90 -7.81
CA LEU A 140 -10.20 -4.30 -8.04
C LEU A 140 -10.87 -4.54 -9.39
N ASP A 141 -11.87 -3.73 -9.75
CA ASP A 141 -12.58 -3.83 -11.02
C ASP A 141 -11.66 -3.58 -12.22
N GLY A 142 -10.81 -2.55 -12.12
CA GLY A 142 -9.80 -2.25 -13.14
C GLY A 142 -8.80 -3.39 -13.32
N LEU A 143 -8.30 -3.95 -12.22
CA LEU A 143 -7.38 -5.09 -12.24
C LEU A 143 -8.05 -6.35 -12.82
N VAL A 144 -9.27 -6.67 -12.41
CA VAL A 144 -10.03 -7.82 -12.90
C VAL A 144 -10.29 -7.71 -14.40
N ALA A 145 -10.67 -6.53 -14.89
CA ALA A 145 -10.88 -6.29 -16.31
C ALA A 145 -9.59 -6.52 -17.12
N ASP A 146 -8.46 -5.99 -16.64
CA ASP A 146 -7.17 -6.14 -17.30
C ASP A 146 -6.69 -7.60 -17.31
N VAL A 147 -6.77 -8.29 -16.16
CA VAL A 147 -6.38 -9.71 -16.05
C VAL A 147 -7.24 -10.59 -16.96
N ARG A 148 -8.56 -10.36 -17.02
CA ARG A 148 -9.45 -11.12 -17.93
C ARG A 148 -9.16 -10.86 -19.39
N SER A 149 -8.72 -9.65 -19.75
CA SER A 149 -8.33 -9.31 -21.11
C SER A 149 -7.04 -10.02 -21.52
N GLN A 150 -6.06 -10.10 -20.62
CA GLN A 150 -4.74 -10.69 -20.91
C GLN A 150 -4.72 -12.22 -20.79
N TRP A 151 -5.42 -12.78 -19.79
CA TRP A 151 -5.50 -14.22 -19.53
C TRP A 151 -6.96 -14.69 -19.35
N PRO A 152 -7.74 -14.83 -20.45
CA PRO A 152 -9.17 -15.16 -20.37
C PRO A 152 -9.50 -16.50 -19.68
N ASN A 153 -8.54 -17.42 -19.64
CA ASN A 153 -8.71 -18.76 -19.05
C ASN A 153 -8.17 -18.85 -17.61
N LEU A 154 -7.57 -17.78 -17.07
CA LEU A 154 -7.06 -17.79 -15.70
C LEU A 154 -8.24 -17.83 -14.72
N ARG A 155 -8.20 -18.77 -13.76
CA ARG A 155 -9.20 -18.81 -12.68
C ARG A 155 -8.99 -17.61 -11.77
N LEU A 156 -10.01 -16.75 -11.67
CA LEU A 156 -9.95 -15.47 -10.99
C LEU A 156 -11.02 -15.37 -9.91
N ASN A 157 -10.60 -15.18 -8.66
CA ASN A 157 -11.45 -15.12 -7.46
C ASN A 157 -11.28 -13.76 -6.74
N PRO A 158 -11.74 -12.65 -7.32
CA PRO A 158 -11.55 -11.33 -6.72
C PRO A 158 -12.32 -11.21 -5.40
N ARG A 159 -11.77 -10.44 -4.44
CA ARG A 159 -12.38 -10.18 -3.13
C ARG A 159 -12.34 -8.68 -2.82
N HIS A 160 -13.52 -8.06 -2.77
CA HIS A 160 -13.69 -6.70 -2.31
C HIS A 160 -13.98 -6.72 -0.80
N ASP A 161 -12.93 -6.83 0.01
CA ASP A 161 -13.03 -6.99 1.46
C ASP A 161 -11.71 -6.59 2.13
N ASP A 162 -11.68 -6.57 3.46
CA ASP A 162 -10.42 -6.54 4.19
C ASP A 162 -9.67 -7.88 4.08
N TYR A 163 -8.37 -7.84 4.35
CA TYR A 163 -7.46 -8.96 4.11
C TYR A 163 -7.82 -10.20 4.89
N PHE A 164 -8.26 -10.03 6.13
CA PHE A 164 -8.45 -11.15 7.04
C PHE A 164 -9.80 -11.82 6.79
N ASN A 165 -10.84 -11.05 6.49
CA ASN A 165 -12.12 -11.61 6.06
C ASN A 165 -12.00 -12.32 4.71
N ALA A 166 -11.24 -11.75 3.76
CA ALA A 166 -11.01 -12.38 2.45
C ALA A 166 -10.28 -13.72 2.58
N LEU A 167 -9.23 -13.79 3.42
CA LEU A 167 -8.53 -15.05 3.71
C LEU A 167 -9.44 -16.04 4.44
N GLU A 168 -10.23 -15.54 5.39
CA GLU A 168 -11.47 -16.12 5.93
C GLU A 168 -12.22 -16.99 4.92
N GLN A 169 -12.87 -16.28 4.00
CA GLN A 169 -13.76 -16.82 2.98
C GLN A 169 -13.04 -17.77 2.02
N LEU A 170 -11.85 -17.37 1.53
CA LEU A 170 -11.05 -18.22 0.64
C LEU A 170 -10.68 -19.55 1.31
N SER A 171 -10.53 -19.56 2.64
CA SER A 171 -10.20 -20.78 3.35
C SER A 171 -11.33 -21.80 3.46
N GLU A 172 -12.58 -21.32 3.44
CA GLU A 172 -13.78 -22.16 3.48
C GLU A 172 -14.12 -22.76 2.10
N GLU A 173 -13.64 -22.14 1.02
CA GLU A 173 -13.96 -22.53 -0.36
C GLU A 173 -13.05 -23.63 -0.92
N SER A 174 -11.80 -23.73 -0.44
CA SER A 174 -10.81 -24.63 -1.02
C SER A 174 -9.72 -25.06 -0.01
N ASP A 175 -9.32 -26.33 -0.12
CA ASP A 175 -8.16 -26.94 0.55
C ASP A 175 -6.86 -26.80 -0.26
N SER A 176 -6.88 -26.06 -1.38
CA SER A 176 -5.67 -25.75 -2.15
C SER A 176 -4.63 -25.06 -1.27
N ARG A 177 -3.36 -25.34 -1.56
CA ARG A 177 -2.26 -24.62 -0.91
C ARG A 177 -2.39 -23.13 -1.23
N ARG A 178 -2.21 -22.27 -0.24
CA ARG A 178 -2.23 -20.82 -0.46
C ARG A 178 -0.83 -20.25 -0.52
N VAL A 179 -0.65 -19.33 -1.46
CA VAL A 179 0.52 -18.47 -1.57
C VAL A 179 0.02 -17.04 -1.45
N VAL A 180 0.20 -16.44 -0.28
CA VAL A 180 -0.23 -15.08 0.00
C VAL A 180 0.88 -14.11 -0.40
N LEU A 181 0.57 -13.16 -1.28
CA LEU A 181 1.45 -12.06 -1.64
C LEU A 181 1.13 -10.84 -0.76
N PHE A 182 2.13 -10.36 -0.04
CA PHE A 182 2.07 -9.10 0.70
C PHE A 182 3.25 -8.20 0.33
N LEU A 183 3.05 -7.46 -0.75
CA LEU A 183 4.10 -6.77 -1.50
C LEU A 183 4.21 -5.29 -1.11
N GLY A 184 5.25 -4.62 -1.62
CA GLY A 184 5.45 -3.17 -1.57
C GLY A 184 6.02 -2.65 -0.27
N SER A 185 6.54 -3.52 0.61
CA SER A 185 7.00 -3.15 1.95
C SER A 185 5.92 -2.45 2.79
N ASN A 186 4.66 -2.77 2.55
CA ASN A 186 3.52 -2.27 3.32
C ASN A 186 3.65 -2.59 4.82
N ILE A 187 4.31 -3.69 5.18
CA ILE A 187 4.63 -4.03 6.57
C ILE A 187 5.44 -2.94 7.29
N GLY A 188 6.21 -2.15 6.54
CA GLY A 188 6.96 -1.02 7.07
C GLY A 188 6.07 0.06 7.68
N ASN A 189 4.78 0.12 7.32
CA ASN A 189 3.84 1.12 7.80
C ASN A 189 3.27 0.82 9.19
N PHE A 190 3.60 -0.34 9.75
CA PHE A 190 3.14 -0.79 11.06
C PHE A 190 4.22 -0.53 12.10
N ALA A 191 3.83 -0.24 13.34
CA ALA A 191 4.73 -0.29 14.48
C ALA A 191 5.27 -1.73 14.68
N PRO A 192 6.35 -1.94 15.46
CA PRO A 192 6.92 -3.26 15.70
C PRO A 192 5.91 -4.32 16.12
N ASP A 193 5.12 -4.05 17.16
CA ASP A 193 4.14 -5.02 17.68
C ASP A 193 2.98 -5.22 16.70
N GLU A 194 2.51 -4.15 16.06
CA GLU A 194 1.45 -4.22 15.04
C GLU A 194 1.83 -5.08 13.83
N ALA A 195 3.11 -5.06 13.41
CA ALA A 195 3.59 -5.91 12.32
C ALA A 195 3.62 -7.39 12.71
N VAL A 196 3.99 -7.70 13.95
CA VAL A 196 3.95 -9.06 14.46
C VAL A 196 2.51 -9.55 14.52
N ASP A 197 1.60 -8.72 15.05
CA ASP A 197 0.19 -9.06 15.15
C ASP A 197 -0.50 -9.19 13.78
N PHE A 198 -0.07 -8.41 12.79
CA PHE A 198 -0.51 -8.59 11.40
C PHE A 198 -0.14 -9.98 10.88
N TYR A 199 1.13 -10.38 11.01
CA TYR A 199 1.55 -11.71 10.56
C TYR A 199 0.96 -12.84 11.42
N ARG A 200 0.73 -12.66 12.71
CA ARG A 200 0.00 -13.65 13.52
C ARG A 200 -1.42 -13.89 12.99
N GLN A 201 -2.12 -12.82 12.64
CA GLN A 201 -3.46 -12.93 12.07
C GLN A 201 -3.46 -13.62 10.69
N LEU A 202 -2.41 -13.41 9.87
CA LEU A 202 -2.20 -14.19 8.66
C LEU A 202 -1.94 -15.66 9.00
N HIS A 203 -0.98 -15.92 9.90
CA HIS A 203 -0.63 -17.25 10.35
C HIS A 203 -1.88 -18.03 10.79
N ASP A 204 -2.75 -17.44 11.60
CA ASP A 204 -3.94 -18.12 12.14
C ASP A 204 -4.96 -18.54 11.08
N ARG A 205 -4.96 -17.90 9.90
CA ARG A 205 -5.86 -18.18 8.78
C ARG A 205 -5.26 -19.09 7.70
N LEU A 206 -3.99 -19.41 7.81
CA LEU A 206 -3.30 -20.29 6.88
C LEU A 206 -3.31 -21.74 7.37
N HIS A 207 -3.05 -22.69 6.48
CA HIS A 207 -2.80 -24.09 6.81
C HIS A 207 -1.29 -24.40 6.86
N PRO A 208 -0.85 -25.43 7.59
CA PRO A 208 0.53 -25.88 7.52
C PRO A 208 0.98 -26.16 6.08
N GLY A 209 2.11 -25.58 5.69
CA GLY A 209 2.66 -25.62 4.33
C GLY A 209 2.20 -24.49 3.40
N ASP A 210 1.23 -23.67 3.79
CA ASP A 210 0.91 -22.42 3.09
C ASP A 210 2.06 -21.43 3.20
N LEU A 211 2.19 -20.57 2.18
CA LEU A 211 3.27 -19.61 2.05
C LEU A 211 2.79 -18.17 2.12
N VAL A 212 3.65 -17.30 2.60
CA VAL A 212 3.54 -15.84 2.44
C VAL A 212 4.80 -15.34 1.75
N LEU A 213 4.68 -14.79 0.54
CA LEU A 213 5.73 -14.00 -0.09
C LEU A 213 5.53 -12.55 0.34
N THR A 214 6.45 -12.03 1.15
CA THR A 214 6.39 -10.64 1.60
C THR A 214 7.57 -9.82 1.11
N GLY A 215 7.24 -8.68 0.50
CA GLY A 215 8.23 -7.69 0.10
C GLY A 215 8.58 -6.76 1.26
N ILE A 216 9.88 -6.60 1.53
CA ILE A 216 10.42 -5.85 2.66
C ILE A 216 11.58 -4.95 2.19
N ASP A 217 11.46 -3.65 2.46
CA ASP A 217 12.53 -2.69 2.18
C ASP A 217 13.63 -2.79 3.26
N LEU A 218 14.89 -2.90 2.83
CA LEU A 218 16.02 -3.15 3.72
C LEU A 218 16.64 -1.86 4.26
N GLN A 219 17.26 -1.93 5.44
CA GLN A 219 18.11 -0.84 5.91
C GLN A 219 19.30 -0.65 4.97
N LYS A 220 19.55 0.61 4.61
CA LYS A 220 20.64 1.00 3.71
C LYS A 220 21.10 2.42 4.01
N HIS A 221 21.99 2.95 3.17
CA HIS A 221 22.55 4.27 3.35
C HIS A 221 21.45 5.34 3.56
N PRO A 222 21.49 6.13 4.65
CA PRO A 222 20.44 7.10 4.98
C PRO A 222 20.04 8.04 3.85
N ALA A 223 21.01 8.54 3.09
CA ALA A 223 20.73 9.45 1.97
C ALA A 223 19.87 8.82 0.84
N ILE A 224 19.93 7.50 0.65
CA ILE A 224 19.12 6.82 -0.36
C ILE A 224 17.66 6.78 0.10
N ILE A 225 17.44 6.39 1.36
CA ILE A 225 16.11 6.35 1.95
C ILE A 225 15.53 7.76 2.02
N HIS A 226 16.28 8.72 2.55
CA HIS A 226 15.85 10.11 2.63
C HIS A 226 15.45 10.68 1.25
N ALA A 227 16.22 10.40 0.19
CA ALA A 227 15.87 10.86 -1.15
C ALA A 227 14.56 10.22 -1.65
N ALA A 228 14.28 8.96 -1.33
CA ALA A 228 13.04 8.29 -1.71
C ALA A 228 11.79 8.91 -1.06
N TYR A 229 11.92 9.51 0.12
CA TYR A 229 10.80 10.14 0.85
C TYR A 229 10.82 11.68 0.79
N ASN A 230 11.80 12.27 0.10
CA ASN A 230 11.90 13.71 -0.15
C ASN A 230 12.54 13.95 -1.51
N ASP A 231 11.81 13.52 -2.52
CA ASP A 231 12.20 13.65 -3.91
C ASP A 231 12.35 15.12 -4.31
N ARG A 232 13.28 15.40 -5.22
CA ARG A 232 13.59 16.78 -5.64
C ARG A 232 12.45 17.47 -6.37
N GLN A 233 11.50 16.70 -6.90
CA GLN A 233 10.35 17.20 -7.64
C GLN A 233 9.23 17.67 -6.69
N GLY A 234 9.32 17.36 -5.40
CA GLY A 234 8.34 17.71 -4.38
C GLY A 234 7.05 16.90 -4.47
N LEU A 235 7.08 15.72 -5.10
CA LEU A 235 5.92 14.83 -5.22
C LEU A 235 5.51 14.30 -3.85
N THR A 236 6.47 13.84 -3.03
CA THR A 236 6.22 13.34 -1.67
C THR A 236 5.74 14.45 -0.74
N ARG A 237 6.26 15.67 -0.93
CA ARG A 237 5.74 16.87 -0.25
C ARG A 237 4.28 17.13 -0.63
N ALA A 238 3.95 17.08 -1.92
CA ALA A 238 2.59 17.28 -2.40
C ALA A 238 1.63 16.19 -1.90
N PHE A 239 2.10 14.94 -1.83
CA PHE A 239 1.37 13.80 -1.29
C PHE A 239 1.05 13.98 0.19
N ASN A 240 2.05 14.34 1.00
CA ASN A 240 1.84 14.57 2.44
C ASN A 240 0.88 15.76 2.70
N LEU A 241 1.04 16.87 1.97
CA LEU A 241 0.13 18.02 2.06
C LEU A 241 -1.27 17.75 1.52
N ASN A 242 -1.44 16.74 0.66
CA ASN A 242 -2.75 16.35 0.16
C ASN A 242 -3.68 15.91 1.30
N LEU A 243 -3.14 15.38 2.39
CA LEU A 243 -3.93 15.07 3.59
C LEU A 243 -4.68 16.31 4.09
N LEU A 244 -4.00 17.46 4.22
CA LEU A 244 -4.63 18.70 4.67
C LEU A 244 -5.65 19.21 3.66
N ARG A 245 -5.36 19.07 2.36
CA ARG A 245 -6.31 19.40 1.28
C ARG A 245 -7.60 18.57 1.42
N ARG A 246 -7.44 17.28 1.67
CA ARG A 246 -8.55 16.35 1.90
C ARG A 246 -9.36 16.75 3.12
N LEU A 247 -8.70 17.10 4.23
CA LEU A 247 -9.42 17.56 5.42
C LEU A 247 -10.23 18.85 5.16
N ASN A 248 -9.68 19.78 4.38
CA ASN A 248 -10.41 21.00 3.99
C ASN A 248 -11.68 20.67 3.20
N ARG A 249 -11.59 19.71 2.26
CA ARG A 249 -12.72 19.28 1.43
C ARG A 249 -13.75 18.46 2.23
N ASP A 250 -13.29 17.43 2.94
CA ASP A 250 -14.15 16.40 3.52
C ASP A 250 -14.72 16.80 4.89
N LEU A 251 -14.00 17.64 5.67
CA LEU A 251 -14.36 17.99 7.04
C LEU A 251 -14.61 19.49 7.27
N ASP A 252 -14.77 20.27 6.18
CA ASP A 252 -14.93 21.72 6.25
C ASP A 252 -13.81 22.37 7.09
N ALA A 253 -12.56 21.90 6.89
CA ALA A 253 -11.39 22.46 7.55
C ALA A 253 -10.81 23.66 6.77
N ASN A 254 -10.02 24.49 7.44
CA ASN A 254 -9.40 25.67 6.85
C ASN A 254 -7.87 25.69 6.94
N PHE A 255 -7.21 24.54 6.79
CA PHE A 255 -5.75 24.47 6.70
C PHE A 255 -5.23 25.38 5.57
N ASP A 256 -4.36 26.33 5.91
CA ASP A 256 -3.55 27.08 4.96
C ASP A 256 -2.35 26.22 4.56
N LEU A 257 -2.43 25.54 3.41
CA LEU A 257 -1.39 24.61 2.95
C LEU A 257 -0.02 25.28 2.78
N ALA A 258 0.03 26.59 2.51
CA ALA A 258 1.30 27.32 2.41
C ALA A 258 1.96 27.56 3.78
N ALA A 259 1.21 27.39 4.86
CA ALA A 259 1.67 27.49 6.24
C ALA A 259 2.10 26.15 6.85
N PHE A 260 2.15 25.08 6.05
CA PHE A 260 2.70 23.78 6.43
C PHE A 260 3.78 23.37 5.44
N ASP A 261 4.82 22.71 5.96
CA ASP A 261 5.86 22.13 5.12
C ASP A 261 6.06 20.66 5.41
N HIS A 262 6.56 19.94 4.40
CA HIS A 262 6.92 18.54 4.53
C HIS A 262 8.28 18.43 5.23
N TYR A 263 8.38 17.49 6.17
CA TYR A 263 9.65 17.12 6.77
C TYR A 263 9.70 15.62 7.00
N GLU A 264 10.85 15.03 6.73
CA GLU A 264 11.09 13.61 6.83
C GLU A 264 12.38 13.33 7.59
N THR A 265 12.39 12.20 8.28
CA THR A 265 13.58 11.73 9.00
C THR A 265 13.79 10.27 8.70
N TYR A 266 15.05 9.83 8.66
CA TYR A 266 15.39 8.42 8.72
C TYR A 266 16.39 8.18 9.85
N SER A 267 16.07 7.25 10.73
CA SER A 267 16.98 6.78 11.78
C SER A 267 17.63 5.46 11.35
N PRO A 268 18.95 5.42 11.08
CA PRO A 268 19.64 4.17 10.78
C PRO A 268 19.74 3.23 11.99
N GLU A 269 19.53 3.72 13.21
CA GLU A 269 19.55 2.89 14.42
C GLU A 269 18.26 2.07 14.55
N THR A 270 17.11 2.68 14.26
CA THR A 270 15.80 2.01 14.38
C THR A 270 15.30 1.47 13.04
N GLY A 271 15.86 1.94 11.92
CA GLY A 271 15.37 1.67 10.57
C GLY A 271 14.09 2.42 10.22
N GLU A 272 13.67 3.41 11.02
CA GLU A 272 12.40 4.10 10.79
C GLU A 272 12.59 5.33 9.91
N ALA A 273 11.94 5.34 8.73
CA ALA A 273 11.63 6.58 8.03
C ALA A 273 10.31 7.13 8.60
N ARG A 274 10.24 8.43 8.88
CA ARG A 274 9.04 9.10 9.41
C ARG A 274 8.78 10.36 8.62
N SER A 275 7.52 10.61 8.30
CA SER A 275 7.08 11.82 7.61
C SER A 275 6.20 12.68 8.52
N TYR A 276 6.36 14.00 8.38
CA TYR A 276 5.72 15.01 9.19
C TYR A 276 5.24 16.17 8.34
N LEU A 277 4.21 16.85 8.84
CA LEU A 277 3.85 18.19 8.42
C LEU A 277 4.24 19.17 9.54
N VAL A 278 4.97 20.22 9.20
CA VAL A 278 5.51 21.20 10.16
C VAL A 278 4.83 22.55 9.96
N SER A 279 4.20 23.06 11.01
CA SER A 279 3.58 24.39 10.99
C SER A 279 4.64 25.50 10.87
N GLN A 280 4.53 26.33 9.84
CA GLN A 280 5.47 27.41 9.54
C GLN A 280 5.17 28.72 10.28
N LYS A 281 4.06 28.77 11.03
CA LYS A 281 3.62 29.90 11.86
C LYS A 281 2.77 29.42 13.03
N ALA A 282 2.63 30.25 14.05
CA ALA A 282 1.55 30.01 15.03
C ALA A 282 0.20 30.27 14.35
N GLN A 283 -0.72 29.32 14.42
CA GLN A 283 -2.02 29.39 13.74
C GLN A 283 -3.05 28.50 14.43
N THR A 284 -4.33 28.77 14.20
CA THR A 284 -5.43 27.91 14.63
C THR A 284 -6.19 27.46 13.39
N VAL A 285 -6.40 26.15 13.27
CA VAL A 285 -7.19 25.55 12.20
C VAL A 285 -8.55 25.16 12.76
N ARG A 286 -9.61 25.69 12.14
CA ARG A 286 -11.00 25.32 12.41
C ARG A 286 -11.32 24.06 11.61
N ILE A 287 -11.91 23.04 12.24
CA ILE A 287 -12.49 21.87 11.57
C ILE A 287 -14.01 21.96 11.70
N GLY A 288 -14.68 22.48 10.68
CA GLY A 288 -16.10 22.81 10.69
C GLY A 288 -16.98 21.62 11.06
N ALA A 289 -16.77 20.48 10.40
CA ALA A 289 -17.56 19.26 10.59
C ALA A 289 -17.48 18.67 12.01
N LEU A 290 -16.43 19.00 12.78
CA LEU A 290 -16.21 18.50 14.14
C LEU A 290 -16.53 19.53 15.23
N ASP A 291 -16.81 20.78 14.87
CA ASP A 291 -16.93 21.91 15.78
C ASP A 291 -15.72 22.10 16.74
N ILE A 292 -14.49 21.82 16.25
CA ILE A 292 -13.25 22.03 17.01
C ILE A 292 -12.33 23.08 16.38
N ASP A 293 -11.52 23.70 17.24
CA ASP A 293 -10.38 24.54 16.88
C ASP A 293 -9.09 23.83 17.32
N VAL A 294 -8.13 23.73 16.40
CA VAL A 294 -6.86 23.05 16.62
C VAL A 294 -5.73 24.08 16.58
N PRO A 295 -5.12 24.43 17.71
CA PRO A 295 -3.98 25.33 17.73
C PRO A 295 -2.70 24.61 17.29
N PHE A 296 -1.87 25.34 16.56
CA PHE A 296 -0.51 24.97 16.16
C PHE A 296 0.47 26.08 16.58
N ALA A 297 1.51 25.74 17.31
CA ALA A 297 2.66 26.61 17.51
C ALA A 297 3.54 26.67 16.24
N TRP A 298 4.43 27.66 16.16
CA TRP A 298 5.49 27.65 15.15
C TRP A 298 6.41 26.44 15.36
N GLY A 299 6.66 25.68 14.30
CA GLY A 299 7.46 24.46 14.33
C GLY A 299 6.74 23.23 14.88
N GLU A 300 5.45 23.33 15.26
CA GLU A 300 4.68 22.19 15.73
C GLU A 300 4.41 21.19 14.59
N ILE A 301 4.55 19.90 14.90
CA ILE A 301 4.48 18.82 13.92
C ILE A 301 3.16 18.05 13.98
N ILE A 302 2.76 17.52 12.84
CA ILE A 302 1.81 16.41 12.70
C ILE A 302 2.60 15.21 12.16
N HIS A 303 2.68 14.12 12.92
CA HIS A 303 3.23 12.87 12.40
C HIS A 303 2.23 12.23 11.45
N THR A 304 2.63 11.93 10.21
CA THR A 304 1.72 11.43 9.17
C THR A 304 2.02 10.02 8.72
N GLU A 305 3.28 9.59 8.74
CA GLU A 305 3.66 8.27 8.25
C GLU A 305 4.89 7.71 8.97
N ILE A 306 4.92 6.39 9.11
CA ILE A 306 6.14 5.62 9.39
C ILE A 306 6.34 4.66 8.23
N SER A 307 7.59 4.46 7.80
CA SER A 307 7.98 3.41 6.88
C SER A 307 9.28 2.78 7.36
N ARG A 308 9.16 1.62 8.00
CA ARG A 308 10.30 0.88 8.55
C ARG A 308 11.07 0.14 7.48
N LYS A 309 12.37 0.08 7.72
CA LYS A 309 13.38 -0.63 6.94
C LYS A 309 14.00 -1.68 7.84
N PHE A 310 14.16 -2.87 7.30
CA PHE A 310 14.49 -4.05 8.10
C PHE A 310 15.91 -4.52 7.82
N THR A 311 16.54 -5.09 8.84
CA THR A 311 17.72 -5.94 8.68
C THR A 311 17.28 -7.39 8.49
N PRO A 312 18.09 -8.26 7.87
CA PRO A 312 17.78 -9.68 7.76
C PRO A 312 17.45 -10.34 9.11
N ALA A 313 18.16 -9.97 10.18
CA ALA A 313 17.90 -10.48 11.52
C ALA A 313 16.54 -10.04 12.08
N GLN A 314 16.09 -8.82 11.79
CA GLN A 314 14.75 -8.36 12.19
C GLN A 314 13.64 -9.08 11.41
N ILE A 315 13.87 -9.44 10.15
CA ILE A 315 12.92 -10.21 9.35
C ILE A 315 12.76 -11.62 9.93
N GLU A 316 13.88 -12.30 10.23
CA GLU A 316 13.86 -13.61 10.88
C GLU A 316 13.11 -13.58 12.22
N GLN A 317 13.40 -12.56 13.04
CA GLN A 317 12.73 -12.37 14.32
C GLN A 317 11.22 -12.13 14.15
N LEU A 318 10.82 -11.33 13.15
CA LEU A 318 9.42 -11.06 12.84
C LEU A 318 8.68 -12.35 12.45
N ALA A 319 9.26 -13.15 11.56
CA ALA A 319 8.71 -14.44 11.16
C ALA A 319 8.55 -15.37 12.37
N GLN A 320 9.61 -15.51 13.18
CA GLN A 320 9.61 -16.37 14.36
C GLN A 320 8.54 -15.95 15.39
N GLN A 321 8.42 -14.66 15.67
CA GLN A 321 7.44 -14.14 16.64
C GLN A 321 6.00 -14.28 16.17
N ALA A 322 5.79 -14.35 14.85
CA ALA A 322 4.50 -14.57 14.22
C ALA A 322 4.17 -16.05 13.97
N GLY A 323 5.07 -16.98 14.31
CA GLY A 323 4.85 -18.42 14.15
C GLY A 323 5.24 -18.98 12.77
N PHE A 324 5.91 -18.18 11.94
CA PHE A 324 6.40 -18.62 10.64
C PHE A 324 7.84 -19.13 10.69
N ARG A 325 8.20 -19.96 9.73
CA ARG A 325 9.60 -20.26 9.38
C ARG A 325 9.97 -19.52 8.10
N VAL A 326 11.15 -18.91 8.06
CA VAL A 326 11.72 -18.37 6.83
C VAL A 326 12.24 -19.51 5.96
N VAL A 327 11.78 -19.59 4.71
CA VAL A 327 12.19 -20.62 3.74
C VAL A 327 13.38 -20.14 2.92
N THR A 328 13.25 -18.96 2.31
CA THR A 328 14.26 -18.34 1.45
C THR A 328 13.96 -16.86 1.29
N SER A 329 14.90 -16.13 0.69
CA SER A 329 14.76 -14.70 0.37
C SER A 329 15.40 -14.40 -0.98
N PHE A 330 14.78 -13.51 -1.74
CA PHE A 330 15.27 -12.99 -3.02
C PHE A 330 15.55 -11.50 -2.87
N THR A 331 16.61 -11.00 -3.49
CA THR A 331 17.03 -9.60 -3.37
C THR A 331 17.29 -9.00 -4.74
N ASP A 332 17.03 -7.69 -4.90
CA ASP A 332 17.38 -6.97 -6.12
C ASP A 332 18.91 -6.85 -6.26
N CYS A 333 19.39 -6.52 -7.46
CA CYS A 333 20.82 -6.44 -7.76
C CYS A 333 21.59 -5.44 -6.89
N LYS A 334 20.90 -4.49 -6.26
CA LYS A 334 21.50 -3.49 -5.36
C LYS A 334 21.44 -3.89 -3.89
N GLY A 335 20.74 -4.97 -3.54
CA GLY A 335 20.51 -5.40 -2.15
C GLY A 335 19.70 -4.37 -1.36
N TYR A 336 18.76 -3.70 -2.02
CA TYR A 336 17.94 -2.64 -1.45
C TYR A 336 16.61 -3.15 -0.90
N PHE A 337 16.05 -4.17 -1.53
CA PHE A 337 14.77 -4.74 -1.22
C PHE A 337 14.89 -6.25 -1.18
N THR A 338 14.00 -6.91 -0.45
CA THR A 338 13.94 -8.36 -0.45
C THR A 338 12.50 -8.85 -0.45
N ASP A 339 12.22 -9.88 -1.26
CA ASP A 339 11.02 -10.68 -1.12
C ASP A 339 11.37 -11.95 -0.34
N VAL A 340 10.71 -12.16 0.78
CA VAL A 340 11.01 -13.26 1.71
C VAL A 340 9.82 -14.20 1.76
N VAL A 341 10.12 -15.49 1.71
CA VAL A 341 9.10 -16.54 1.75
C VAL A 341 9.00 -17.07 3.18
N PHE A 342 7.86 -16.81 3.81
CA PHE A 342 7.48 -17.40 5.08
C PHE A 342 6.61 -18.62 4.82
N GLU A 343 6.80 -19.68 5.61
CA GLU A 343 5.98 -20.88 5.59
C GLU A 343 5.35 -21.11 6.95
N LYS A 344 4.05 -21.40 6.95
CA LYS A 344 3.35 -21.82 8.15
C LYS A 344 3.77 -23.25 8.51
N VAL A 345 4.32 -23.43 9.71
CA VAL A 345 4.85 -24.70 10.21
C VAL A 345 3.88 -25.50 11.05
#